data_AF-A0A257A7A8-F1
#
_entry.id   AF-A0A257A7A8-F1
#
_cell.length_a   1.000
_cell.length_b   1.000
_cell.length_c   1.000
_cell.angle_alpha   90.00
_cell.angle_beta   90.00
_cell.angle_gamma   90.00
#
_symmetry.space_group_name_H-M   'P 1'
#
loop_
_entity.id
_entity.type
_entity.pdbx_description
1 polymer ?
#
loop_
_entity_poly.entity_id
_entity_poly.type
_entity_poly.pdbx_seq_one_letter_code
_entity_poly.pdbx_strand_id
1 'polypeptide(L)'
;MVTNLPAEAKAKWIKVMEAKTPEEKLKALEEFLAAVPKHKGTEKLIGRVRRQMAVLRREIEERRRRRAGKGPKFFVEKEGAAQVVILGLANSGKSQLLRKITNAKPQVSPIPYTTRTPVVGMMPFEDIKFQLVEAPALFEGAAKGVGWGLKTLGLVRNSDAVLIVLDGTSNPIEQLKTILKELEEARISIGKPKGKVEIIRKSTGGIQVIVFGKIVDGSVRDVAKLLKDYRIHHALVKIYGEVSLDDIESSIFGSIIHKPAIILVNKSDKLPQEVLKNIVKEVQNTVGSHVSVIPISAIKNVNYNMLGKLLFNLLDLVRVYTKQPGENKPSLEPLVLRKGATVLDVAEKIHSKLCENFKYAKIWGPSAKYPGERVGKNHVVMDGDIIEVHAKI
;
A
#
# COMPACT_ATOMS: atom_id res chain seq x y z
N MET A 1 -4.66 24.71 -46.59
CA MET A 1 -4.92 23.24 -46.51
C MET A 1 -4.05 22.60 -47.59
N VAL A 2 -3.41 21.45 -47.37
CA VAL A 2 -2.56 20.84 -48.41
C VAL A 2 -3.48 20.41 -49.56
N THR A 3 -3.24 20.93 -50.76
CA THR A 3 -4.24 20.92 -51.86
C THR A 3 -4.47 19.54 -52.47
N ASN A 4 -3.63 18.55 -52.16
CA ASN A 4 -3.64 17.23 -52.79
C ASN A 4 -3.70 16.07 -51.75
N LEU A 5 -4.73 16.06 -50.90
CA LEU A 5 -5.01 14.94 -49.99
C LEU A 5 -5.91 13.90 -50.69
N PRO A 6 -5.67 12.57 -50.50
CA PRO A 6 -6.55 11.53 -50.98
C PRO A 6 -8.00 11.71 -50.49
N ALA A 7 -8.98 11.27 -51.28
CA ALA A 7 -10.40 11.33 -50.93
C ALA A 7 -10.69 10.68 -49.56
N GLU A 8 -10.01 9.57 -49.27
CA GLU A 8 -10.11 8.86 -47.99
C GLU A 8 -9.63 9.72 -46.79
N ALA A 9 -8.51 10.44 -46.96
CA ALA A 9 -8.00 11.34 -45.93
C ALA A 9 -8.94 12.53 -45.72
N LYS A 10 -9.55 13.06 -46.79
CA LYS A 10 -10.57 14.13 -46.69
C LYS A 10 -11.81 13.66 -45.90
N ALA A 11 -12.31 12.46 -46.17
CA ALA A 11 -13.45 11.90 -45.44
C ALA A 11 -13.13 11.68 -43.94
N LYS A 12 -11.93 11.21 -43.62
CA LYS A 12 -11.50 11.04 -42.22
C LYS A 12 -11.29 12.38 -41.50
N TRP A 13 -10.93 13.44 -42.22
CA TRP A 13 -10.86 14.79 -41.66
C TRP A 13 -12.23 15.34 -41.26
N ILE A 14 -13.28 15.02 -42.00
CA ILE A 14 -14.67 15.39 -41.65
C ILE A 14 -15.04 14.77 -40.29
N LYS A 15 -14.70 13.49 -40.07
CA LYS A 15 -14.90 12.82 -38.77
C LYS A 15 -14.16 13.50 -37.61
N VAL A 16 -12.98 14.06 -37.86
CA VAL A 16 -12.23 14.85 -36.85
C VAL A 16 -12.97 16.14 -36.47
N MET A 17 -13.67 16.76 -37.43
CA MET A 17 -14.47 17.96 -37.21
C MET A 17 -15.79 17.68 -36.49
N GLU A 18 -16.40 16.53 -36.77
CA GLU A 18 -17.68 16.11 -36.17
C GLU A 18 -17.53 15.53 -34.74
N ALA A 19 -16.33 15.08 -34.37
CA ALA A 19 -16.06 14.50 -33.06
C ALA A 19 -16.37 15.49 -31.91
N LYS A 20 -17.19 15.05 -30.96
CA LYS A 20 -17.69 15.89 -29.86
C LYS A 20 -16.88 15.74 -28.58
N THR A 21 -16.23 14.59 -28.38
CA THR A 21 -15.40 14.32 -27.20
C THR A 21 -13.90 14.30 -27.53
N PRO A 22 -13.02 14.63 -26.56
CA PRO A 22 -11.57 14.50 -26.74
C PRO A 22 -11.13 13.09 -27.16
N GLU A 23 -11.79 12.05 -26.62
CA GLU A 23 -11.53 10.65 -26.92
C GLU A 23 -11.91 10.27 -28.36
N GLU A 24 -13.11 10.67 -28.83
CA GLU A 24 -13.52 10.50 -30.22
C GLU A 24 -12.60 11.27 -31.18
N LYS A 25 -12.21 12.48 -30.80
CA LYS A 25 -11.35 13.34 -31.61
C LYS A 25 -9.94 12.80 -31.73
N LEU A 26 -9.40 12.20 -30.66
CA LEU A 26 -8.10 11.52 -30.69
C LEU A 26 -8.13 10.32 -31.64
N LYS A 27 -9.18 9.49 -31.57
CA LYS A 27 -9.36 8.33 -32.45
C LYS A 27 -9.50 8.75 -33.92
N ALA A 28 -10.29 9.78 -34.20
CA ALA A 28 -10.47 10.30 -35.57
C ALA A 28 -9.15 10.87 -36.13
N LEU A 29 -8.33 11.53 -35.31
CA LEU A 29 -7.01 12.02 -35.72
C LEU A 29 -6.01 10.88 -36.01
N GLU A 30 -6.08 9.77 -35.26
CA GLU A 30 -5.29 8.56 -35.52
C GLU A 30 -5.66 7.92 -36.87
N GLU A 31 -6.96 7.78 -37.13
CA GLU A 31 -7.49 7.26 -38.41
C GLU A 31 -7.09 8.17 -39.58
N PHE A 32 -7.21 9.50 -39.41
CA PHE A 32 -6.78 10.49 -40.40
C PHE A 32 -5.29 10.36 -40.71
N LEU A 33 -4.43 10.29 -39.68
CA LEU A 33 -2.99 10.19 -39.85
C LEU A 33 -2.58 8.90 -40.59
N ALA A 34 -3.34 7.81 -40.42
CA ALA A 34 -3.12 6.55 -41.12
C ALA A 34 -3.41 6.65 -42.64
N ALA A 35 -4.33 7.52 -43.05
CA ALA A 35 -4.70 7.72 -44.46
C ALA A 35 -3.88 8.81 -45.18
N VAL A 36 -3.06 9.57 -44.46
CA VAL A 36 -2.23 10.65 -45.05
C VAL A 36 -0.95 10.05 -45.65
N PRO A 37 -0.67 10.24 -46.95
CA PRO A 37 0.58 9.82 -47.58
C PRO A 37 1.78 10.46 -46.91
N LYS A 38 2.87 9.72 -46.67
CA LYS A 38 4.07 10.20 -45.98
C LYS A 38 5.14 10.65 -46.98
N HIS A 39 5.06 11.89 -47.43
CA HIS A 39 6.07 12.50 -48.30
C HIS A 39 6.33 13.96 -47.89
N LYS A 40 7.34 14.58 -48.50
CA LYS A 40 7.81 15.95 -48.15
C LYS A 40 6.71 17.02 -48.16
N GLY A 41 5.64 16.82 -48.93
CA GLY A 41 4.49 17.74 -49.02
C GLY A 41 3.50 17.68 -47.85
N THR A 42 3.46 16.58 -47.10
CA THR A 42 2.51 16.35 -45.98
C THR A 42 3.17 16.45 -44.61
N GLU A 43 4.49 16.65 -44.55
CA GLU A 43 5.27 16.66 -43.31
C GLU A 43 4.79 17.70 -42.29
N LYS A 44 4.51 18.93 -42.75
CA LYS A 44 3.97 20.01 -41.89
C LYS A 44 2.58 19.66 -41.33
N LEU A 45 1.74 19.00 -42.13
CA LEU A 45 0.40 18.57 -41.72
C LEU A 45 0.48 17.45 -40.67
N ILE A 46 1.31 16.44 -40.92
CA ILE A 46 1.60 15.33 -39.99
C ILE A 46 2.11 15.89 -38.66
N GLY A 47 3.03 16.86 -38.70
CA GLY A 47 3.56 17.52 -37.51
C GLY A 47 2.46 18.23 -36.70
N ARG A 48 1.55 18.95 -37.37
CA ARG A 48 0.41 19.63 -36.73
C ARG A 48 -0.55 18.64 -36.06
N VAL A 49 -0.91 17.56 -36.76
CA VAL A 49 -1.82 16.52 -36.24
C VAL A 49 -1.22 15.82 -35.02
N ARG A 50 0.07 15.45 -35.07
CA ARG A 50 0.77 14.83 -33.93
C ARG A 50 0.78 15.73 -32.69
N ARG A 51 0.98 17.05 -32.86
CA ARG A 51 0.90 18.01 -31.74
C ARG A 51 -0.51 18.07 -31.15
N GLN A 52 -1.55 18.10 -31.98
CA GLN A 52 -2.94 18.08 -31.51
C GLN A 52 -3.27 16.79 -30.74
N MET A 53 -2.80 15.64 -31.22
CA MET A 53 -2.95 14.37 -30.51
C MET A 53 -2.24 14.37 -29.15
N ALA A 54 -1.04 14.96 -29.06
CA ALA A 54 -0.30 15.05 -27.79
C ALA A 54 -1.05 15.90 -26.75
N VAL A 55 -1.64 17.02 -27.18
CA VAL A 55 -2.48 17.88 -26.32
C VAL A 55 -3.72 17.11 -25.85
N LEU A 56 -4.44 16.45 -26.76
CA LEU A 56 -5.63 15.67 -26.43
C LEU A 56 -5.33 14.50 -25.48
N ARG A 57 -4.22 13.79 -25.68
CA ARG A 57 -3.78 12.71 -24.77
C ARG A 57 -3.56 13.23 -23.35
N ARG A 58 -2.90 14.39 -23.21
CA ARG A 58 -2.67 15.05 -21.92
C ARG A 58 -3.98 15.49 -21.26
N GLU A 59 -4.90 16.05 -22.04
CA GLU A 59 -6.21 16.47 -21.54
C GLU A 59 -7.07 15.28 -21.06
N ILE A 60 -7.09 14.18 -21.81
CA ILE A 60 -7.79 12.94 -21.43
C ILE A 60 -7.20 12.37 -20.14
N GLU A 61 -5.87 12.34 -20.01
CA GLU A 61 -5.20 11.88 -18.81
C GLU A 61 -5.51 12.78 -17.61
N GLU A 62 -5.52 14.10 -17.79
CA GLU A 62 -5.87 15.05 -16.73
C GLU A 62 -7.35 14.96 -16.33
N ARG A 63 -8.27 14.76 -17.27
CA ARG A 63 -9.70 14.48 -16.99
C ARG A 63 -9.86 13.17 -16.24
N ARG A 64 -9.09 12.12 -16.58
CA ARG A 64 -9.06 10.85 -15.82
C ARG A 64 -8.55 11.06 -14.39
N ARG A 65 -7.48 11.85 -14.20
CA ARG A 65 -6.96 12.20 -12.86
C ARG A 65 -7.96 13.03 -12.05
N ARG A 66 -8.63 14.01 -12.67
CA ARG A 66 -9.67 14.84 -12.00
C ARG A 66 -10.91 14.02 -11.64
N ARG A 67 -11.33 13.07 -12.48
CA ARG A 67 -12.39 12.10 -12.15
C ARG A 67 -11.95 11.11 -11.06
N ALA A 68 -10.68 10.71 -11.04
CA ALA A 68 -10.11 9.89 -9.96
C ALA A 68 -10.05 10.62 -8.61
N GLY A 69 -10.06 11.96 -8.59
CA GLY A 69 -10.12 12.78 -7.37
C GLY A 69 -11.49 12.83 -6.67
N LYS A 70 -12.56 12.30 -7.29
CA LYS A 70 -13.92 12.22 -6.71
C LYS A 70 -14.35 10.76 -6.44
N GLY A 71 -13.43 9.94 -5.92
CA GLY A 71 -13.84 8.67 -5.29
C GLY A 71 -14.65 8.95 -4.01
N PRO A 72 -15.68 8.15 -3.68
CA PRO A 72 -16.40 8.30 -2.42
C PRO A 72 -15.44 8.14 -1.22
N LYS A 73 -15.43 9.12 -0.31
CA LYS A 73 -14.59 9.17 0.89
C LYS A 73 -15.03 8.12 1.92
N PHE A 74 -14.64 6.86 1.71
CA PHE A 74 -14.59 5.85 2.78
C PHE A 74 -13.22 5.97 3.46
N PHE A 75 -13.02 7.04 4.23
CA PHE A 75 -11.79 7.26 4.98
C PHE A 75 -12.08 6.98 6.45
N VAL A 76 -11.50 5.90 6.98
CA VAL A 76 -11.45 5.65 8.42
C VAL A 76 -10.17 6.32 8.91
N GLU A 77 -10.31 7.35 9.74
CA GLU A 77 -9.17 8.02 10.34
C GLU A 77 -8.39 7.02 11.21
N LYS A 78 -7.07 7.10 11.12
CA LYS A 78 -6.19 6.20 11.87
C LYS A 78 -6.27 6.55 13.35
N GLU A 79 -6.58 5.56 14.16
CA GLU A 79 -6.58 5.69 15.61
C GLU A 79 -5.69 4.63 16.27
N GLY A 80 -5.25 4.94 17.50
CA GLY A 80 -4.40 4.05 18.28
C GLY A 80 -2.99 3.87 17.73
N ALA A 81 -2.41 2.70 18.00
CA ALA A 81 -1.05 2.35 17.67
C ALA A 81 -0.83 2.17 16.15
N ALA A 82 -1.80 1.55 15.48
CA ALA A 82 -1.80 1.31 14.04
C ALA A 82 -3.18 0.86 13.56
N GLN A 83 -3.48 1.12 12.29
CA GLN A 83 -4.68 0.64 11.63
C GLN A 83 -4.40 -0.65 10.86
N VAL A 84 -5.13 -1.72 11.14
CA VAL A 84 -4.99 -3.05 10.50
C VAL A 84 -6.30 -3.41 9.80
N VAL A 85 -6.24 -3.67 8.50
CA VAL A 85 -7.42 -4.06 7.72
C VAL A 85 -7.56 -5.57 7.68
N ILE A 86 -8.76 -6.07 8.00
CA ILE A 86 -9.08 -7.51 7.96
C ILE A 86 -9.67 -7.84 6.59
N LEU A 87 -9.02 -8.75 5.87
CA LEU A 87 -9.43 -9.30 4.57
C LEU A 87 -9.78 -10.78 4.68
N GLY A 88 -10.52 -11.29 3.70
CA GLY A 88 -10.97 -12.69 3.66
C GLY A 88 -12.27 -12.82 2.88
N LEU A 89 -12.55 -14.01 2.36
CA LEU A 89 -13.82 -14.29 1.68
C LEU A 89 -14.99 -14.33 2.66
N ALA A 90 -16.22 -14.29 2.15
CA ALA A 90 -17.41 -14.47 2.98
C ALA A 90 -17.32 -15.77 3.79
N ASN A 91 -17.91 -15.76 4.99
CA ASN A 91 -17.95 -16.92 5.91
C ASN A 91 -16.59 -17.41 6.44
N SER A 92 -15.47 -16.74 6.17
CA SER A 92 -14.16 -17.06 6.76
C SER A 92 -14.03 -16.73 8.25
N GLY A 93 -15.04 -16.04 8.82
CA GLY A 93 -15.12 -15.71 10.23
C GLY A 93 -14.48 -14.38 10.62
N LYS A 94 -14.24 -13.47 9.67
CA LYS A 94 -13.71 -12.11 9.91
C LYS A 94 -14.47 -11.33 10.98
N SER A 95 -15.79 -11.21 10.85
CA SER A 95 -16.60 -10.41 11.78
C SER A 95 -16.65 -11.03 13.17
N GLN A 96 -16.62 -12.37 13.24
CA GLN A 96 -16.55 -13.09 14.50
C GLN A 96 -15.20 -12.86 15.18
N LEU A 97 -14.11 -12.93 14.41
CA LEU A 97 -12.77 -12.63 14.88
C LEU A 97 -12.67 -11.20 15.42
N LEU A 98 -13.13 -10.20 14.63
CA LEU A 98 -13.13 -8.79 15.03
C LEU A 98 -13.84 -8.59 16.38
N ARG A 99 -15.10 -9.04 16.50
CA ARG A 99 -15.90 -8.91 17.74
C ARG A 99 -15.23 -9.55 18.95
N LYS A 100 -14.49 -10.65 18.74
CA LYS A 100 -13.80 -11.36 19.82
C LYS A 100 -12.56 -10.63 20.29
N ILE A 101 -11.72 -10.15 19.37
CA ILE A 101 -10.44 -9.54 19.73
C ILE A 101 -10.57 -8.08 20.17
N THR A 102 -11.62 -7.37 19.77
CA THR A 102 -11.77 -5.95 20.11
C THR A 102 -12.43 -5.71 21.47
N ASN A 103 -12.86 -6.76 22.19
CA ASN A 103 -13.56 -6.74 23.49
C ASN A 103 -14.68 -5.68 23.64
N ALA A 104 -15.14 -5.12 22.52
CA ALA A 104 -15.99 -3.96 22.40
C ALA A 104 -17.12 -4.30 21.43
N LYS A 105 -18.33 -3.86 21.77
CA LYS A 105 -19.45 -3.81 20.82
C LYS A 105 -19.00 -2.86 19.71
N PRO A 106 -18.82 -3.31 18.45
CA PRO A 106 -18.37 -2.45 17.37
C PRO A 106 -19.25 -1.19 17.34
N GLN A 107 -18.65 0.00 17.24
CA GLN A 107 -19.44 1.21 17.12
C GLN A 107 -20.16 1.15 15.76
N VAL A 108 -21.45 0.85 15.81
CA VAL A 108 -22.31 0.88 14.65
C VAL A 108 -22.54 2.36 14.34
N SER A 109 -22.02 2.83 13.21
CA SER A 109 -22.38 4.16 12.70
C SER A 109 -23.91 4.22 12.52
N PRO A 110 -24.60 5.25 13.05
CA PRO A 110 -26.03 5.22 13.30
C PRO A 110 -26.90 5.41 12.05
N ILE A 111 -26.38 5.20 10.85
CA ILE A 111 -27.16 5.33 9.61
C ILE A 111 -27.90 4.01 9.38
N PRO A 112 -29.22 3.94 9.58
CA PRO A 112 -29.96 2.72 9.32
C PRO A 112 -30.03 2.50 7.80
N TYR A 113 -30.08 1.24 7.40
CA TYR A 113 -30.02 0.78 6.01
C TYR A 113 -28.62 0.94 5.39
N THR A 114 -27.73 -0.02 5.66
CA THR A 114 -26.94 -0.74 4.63
C THR A 114 -25.81 -1.59 5.21
N THR A 115 -25.66 -2.81 4.72
CA THR A 115 -24.43 -3.63 4.82
C THR A 115 -23.32 -3.04 3.94
N ARG A 116 -22.87 -1.79 4.22
CA ARG A 116 -21.98 -1.02 3.31
C ARG A 116 -20.86 -0.21 3.99
N THR A 117 -20.75 -0.20 5.32
CA THR A 117 -19.69 0.52 6.06
C THR A 117 -18.68 -0.44 6.68
N PRO A 118 -17.37 -0.15 6.62
CA PRO A 118 -16.36 -0.94 7.32
C PRO A 118 -16.66 -0.96 8.81
N VAL A 119 -16.47 -2.12 9.44
CA VAL A 119 -16.69 -2.27 10.89
C VAL A 119 -15.36 -2.02 11.58
N VAL A 120 -15.32 -1.04 12.48
CA VAL A 120 -14.12 -0.67 13.23
C VAL A 120 -14.22 -1.23 14.65
N GLY A 121 -13.12 -1.76 15.17
CA GLY A 121 -13.00 -2.11 16.57
C GLY A 121 -11.57 -1.96 17.09
N MET A 122 -11.44 -1.64 18.37
CA MET A 122 -10.15 -1.40 19.01
C MET A 122 -9.70 -2.65 19.76
N MET A 123 -8.60 -3.26 19.30
CA MET A 123 -7.99 -4.42 19.96
C MET A 123 -6.97 -3.94 21.00
N PRO A 124 -7.21 -4.16 22.30
CA PRO A 124 -6.21 -3.82 23.33
C PRO A 124 -5.00 -4.76 23.21
N PHE A 125 -3.82 -4.21 23.42
CA PHE A 125 -2.58 -4.96 23.57
C PHE A 125 -1.70 -4.23 24.59
N GLU A 126 -1.51 -4.84 25.76
CA GLU A 126 -0.84 -4.21 26.90
C GLU A 126 -1.47 -2.83 27.20
N ASP A 127 -0.70 -1.75 27.08
CA ASP A 127 -1.09 -0.36 27.33
C ASP A 127 -1.43 0.43 26.06
N ILE A 128 -1.51 -0.24 24.90
CA ILE A 128 -1.87 0.37 23.61
C ILE A 128 -3.08 -0.32 22.98
N LYS A 129 -3.62 0.28 21.90
CA LYS A 129 -4.76 -0.26 21.16
C LYS A 129 -4.47 -0.26 19.66
N PHE A 130 -4.75 -1.37 18.99
CA PHE A 130 -4.73 -1.47 17.53
C PHE A 130 -6.13 -1.21 16.98
N GLN A 131 -6.25 -0.35 15.96
CA GLN A 131 -7.52 -0.14 15.27
C GLN A 131 -7.68 -1.20 14.19
N LEU A 132 -8.65 -2.08 14.36
CA LEU A 132 -8.98 -3.11 13.38
C LEU A 132 -10.16 -2.65 12.53
N VAL A 133 -10.01 -2.76 11.22
CA VAL A 133 -11.02 -2.36 10.24
C VAL A 133 -11.39 -3.57 9.41
N GLU A 134 -12.58 -4.14 9.66
CA GLU A 134 -13.12 -5.17 8.79
C GLU A 134 -13.58 -4.54 7.47
N ALA A 135 -12.91 -4.93 6.39
CA ALA A 135 -13.36 -4.55 5.07
C ALA A 135 -14.60 -5.37 4.67
N PRO A 136 -15.57 -4.76 3.96
CA PRO A 136 -16.63 -5.51 3.29
C PRO A 136 -16.02 -6.65 2.45
N ALA A 137 -16.64 -7.83 2.48
CA ALA A 137 -16.08 -9.02 1.85
C ALA A 137 -15.73 -8.77 0.37
N LEU A 138 -14.50 -9.15 0.01
CA LEU A 138 -14.06 -9.21 -1.38
C LEU A 138 -14.89 -10.31 -2.06
N PHE A 139 -15.89 -9.94 -2.86
CA PHE A 139 -16.62 -10.89 -3.70
C PHE A 139 -16.13 -10.81 -5.14
N GLU A 140 -16.10 -11.97 -5.80
CA GLU A 140 -15.71 -12.16 -7.20
C GLU A 140 -16.37 -11.15 -8.13
N GLY A 141 -15.56 -10.49 -8.96
CA GLY A 141 -16.04 -9.53 -9.96
C GLY A 141 -15.62 -8.08 -9.75
N ALA A 142 -14.68 -7.79 -8.84
CA ALA A 142 -14.05 -6.48 -8.75
C ALA A 142 -13.35 -6.09 -10.07
N ALA A 143 -12.81 -7.07 -10.80
CA ALA A 143 -12.30 -6.91 -12.17
C ALA A 143 -13.38 -6.65 -13.24
N LYS A 144 -14.67 -6.97 -12.98
CA LYS A 144 -15.79 -6.79 -13.91
C LYS A 144 -16.58 -5.49 -13.72
N GLY A 145 -16.02 -4.52 -12.98
CA GLY A 145 -16.56 -3.15 -12.93
C GLY A 145 -17.72 -2.93 -11.95
N VAL A 146 -18.00 -3.86 -11.03
CA VAL A 146 -19.00 -3.63 -9.98
C VAL A 146 -18.32 -2.90 -8.80
N GLY A 147 -18.52 -1.58 -8.77
CA GLY A 147 -17.98 -0.48 -7.95
C GLY A 147 -17.72 -0.62 -6.42
N TRP A 148 -17.43 -1.80 -5.89
CA TRP A 148 -17.20 -2.03 -4.45
C TRP A 148 -15.76 -2.42 -4.10
N GLY A 149 -15.03 -3.12 -4.98
CA GLY A 149 -13.62 -3.52 -4.76
C GLY A 149 -12.68 -2.33 -4.50
N LEU A 150 -12.88 -1.21 -5.21
CA LEU A 150 -12.07 0.00 -5.04
C LEU A 150 -12.07 0.55 -3.60
N LYS A 151 -13.17 0.39 -2.85
CA LYS A 151 -13.28 0.91 -1.47
C LYS A 151 -12.45 0.08 -0.50
N THR A 152 -12.57 -1.25 -0.57
CA THR A 152 -11.74 -2.17 0.23
C THR A 152 -10.27 -1.97 -0.08
N LEU A 153 -9.91 -1.85 -1.36
CA LEU A 153 -8.53 -1.59 -1.78
C LEU A 153 -8.03 -0.22 -1.29
N GLY A 154 -8.88 0.81 -1.26
CA GLY A 154 -8.56 2.11 -0.66
C GLY A 154 -8.24 2.01 0.83
N LEU A 155 -9.00 1.22 1.59
CA LEU A 155 -8.72 0.96 3.00
C LEU A 155 -7.38 0.22 3.18
N VAL A 156 -7.14 -0.83 2.40
CA VAL A 156 -5.87 -1.58 2.43
C VAL A 156 -4.68 -0.67 2.10
N ARG A 157 -4.81 0.23 1.12
CA ARG A 157 -3.75 1.19 0.75
C ARG A 157 -3.42 2.15 1.89
N ASN A 158 -4.41 2.57 2.67
CA ASN A 158 -4.22 3.52 3.77
C ASN A 158 -3.82 2.84 5.10
N SER A 159 -4.08 1.54 5.28
CA SER A 159 -3.77 0.82 6.52
C SER A 159 -2.27 0.66 6.77
N ASP A 160 -1.87 0.37 8.01
CA ASP A 160 -0.48 0.09 8.37
C ASP A 160 -0.11 -1.38 8.15
N ALA A 161 -1.08 -2.29 8.29
CA ALA A 161 -0.94 -3.72 8.01
C ALA A 161 -2.25 -4.34 7.50
N VAL A 162 -2.16 -5.60 7.08
CA VAL A 162 -3.28 -6.41 6.60
C VAL A 162 -3.35 -7.72 7.37
N LEU A 163 -4.56 -8.12 7.77
CA LEU A 163 -4.84 -9.40 8.39
C LEU A 163 -5.71 -10.23 7.45
N ILE A 164 -5.17 -11.27 6.84
CA ILE A 164 -5.90 -12.12 5.90
C ILE A 164 -6.47 -13.32 6.65
N VAL A 165 -7.78 -13.49 6.64
CA VAL A 165 -8.49 -14.58 7.33
C VAL A 165 -9.00 -15.58 6.32
N LEU A 166 -8.44 -16.79 6.37
CA LEU A 166 -8.80 -17.94 5.56
C LEU A 166 -9.67 -18.90 6.37
N ASP A 167 -10.67 -19.50 5.75
CA ASP A 167 -11.37 -20.65 6.34
C ASP A 167 -10.57 -21.93 6.11
N GLY A 168 -10.02 -22.53 7.17
CA GLY A 168 -9.29 -23.80 7.07
C GLY A 168 -10.15 -24.98 6.59
N THR A 169 -11.48 -24.91 6.74
CA THR A 169 -12.41 -25.97 6.35
C THR A 169 -12.93 -25.87 4.91
N SER A 170 -12.52 -24.86 4.15
CA SER A 170 -13.09 -24.58 2.82
C SER A 170 -12.04 -24.15 1.81
N ASN A 171 -11.13 -25.05 1.42
CA ASN A 171 -10.09 -24.80 0.41
C ASN A 171 -9.30 -23.49 0.67
N PRO A 172 -8.55 -23.39 1.79
CA PRO A 172 -7.85 -22.16 2.19
C PRO A 172 -6.85 -21.64 1.14
N ILE A 173 -6.29 -22.52 0.32
CA ILE A 173 -5.34 -22.17 -0.74
C ILE A 173 -6.01 -21.42 -1.89
N GLU A 174 -7.17 -21.88 -2.34
CA GLU A 174 -7.93 -21.19 -3.40
C GLU A 174 -8.46 -19.84 -2.90
N GLN A 175 -8.89 -19.76 -1.63
CA GLN A 175 -9.23 -18.49 -0.99
C GLN A 175 -8.05 -17.52 -1.02
N LEU A 176 -6.86 -18.00 -0.65
CA LEU A 176 -5.64 -17.19 -0.62
C LEU A 176 -5.27 -16.70 -2.02
N LYS A 177 -5.24 -17.59 -3.02
CA LYS A 177 -4.94 -17.22 -4.42
C LYS A 177 -5.90 -16.14 -4.93
N THR A 178 -7.18 -16.27 -4.62
CA THR A 178 -8.20 -15.28 -4.99
C THR A 178 -7.91 -13.92 -4.37
N ILE A 179 -7.58 -13.87 -3.07
CA ILE A 179 -7.24 -12.63 -2.37
C ILE A 179 -5.95 -12.02 -2.92
N LEU A 180 -4.92 -12.83 -3.16
CA LEU A 180 -3.63 -12.37 -3.70
C LEU A 180 -3.79 -11.77 -5.09
N LYS A 181 -4.57 -12.43 -5.96
CA LYS A 181 -4.87 -11.92 -7.31
C LYS A 181 -5.55 -10.55 -7.25
N GLU A 182 -6.54 -10.38 -6.39
CA GLU A 182 -7.24 -9.10 -6.22
C GLU A 182 -6.31 -7.99 -5.68
N LEU A 183 -5.40 -8.33 -4.76
CA LEU A 183 -4.39 -7.39 -4.26
C LEU A 183 -3.37 -7.02 -5.36
N GLU A 184 -2.95 -8.00 -6.18
CA GLU A 184 -2.03 -7.81 -7.29
C GLU A 184 -2.62 -6.94 -8.41
N GLU A 185 -3.87 -7.19 -8.80
CA GLU A 185 -4.62 -6.34 -9.73
C GLU A 185 -4.73 -4.89 -9.19
N ALA A 186 -4.79 -4.76 -7.86
CA ALA A 186 -4.75 -3.49 -7.16
C ALA A 186 -3.35 -2.94 -6.92
N ARG A 187 -2.26 -3.59 -7.36
CA ARG A 187 -0.85 -3.24 -7.13
C ARG A 187 -0.47 -3.12 -5.65
N ILE A 188 -1.01 -4.04 -4.85
CA ILE A 188 -0.70 -4.20 -3.43
C ILE A 188 0.00 -5.54 -3.28
N SER A 189 1.23 -5.49 -2.76
CA SER A 189 1.99 -6.69 -2.42
C SER A 189 1.97 -6.89 -0.91
N ILE A 190 1.87 -8.14 -0.46
CA ILE A 190 1.90 -8.47 0.97
C ILE A 190 3.31 -8.86 1.40
N GLY A 191 3.70 -8.48 2.62
CA GLY A 191 5.01 -8.76 3.18
C GLY A 191 5.99 -7.57 3.09
N LYS A 192 7.20 -7.78 3.64
CA LYS A 192 8.29 -6.80 3.50
C LYS A 192 8.90 -6.93 2.09
N PRO A 193 9.14 -5.81 1.37
CA PRO A 193 9.77 -5.86 0.06
C PRO A 193 11.14 -6.55 0.18
N LYS A 194 11.38 -7.60 -0.62
CA LYS A 194 12.68 -8.30 -0.67
C LYS A 194 13.77 -7.42 -1.30
N GLY A 195 13.35 -6.40 -2.03
CA GLY A 195 14.22 -5.38 -2.58
C GLY A 195 13.45 -4.14 -3.02
N LYS A 196 14.20 -3.11 -3.40
CA LYS A 196 13.68 -1.81 -3.85
C LYS A 196 14.26 -1.48 -5.22
N VAL A 197 13.40 -1.08 -6.14
CA VAL A 197 13.80 -0.62 -7.46
C VAL A 197 13.53 0.88 -7.59
N GLU A 198 14.56 1.64 -7.92
CA GLU A 198 14.46 3.06 -8.25
C GLU A 198 14.80 3.26 -9.73
N ILE A 199 13.85 3.77 -10.51
CA ILE A 199 14.05 4.07 -11.93
C ILE A 199 14.07 5.58 -12.13
N ILE A 200 15.26 6.13 -12.37
CA ILE A 200 15.48 7.55 -12.65
C ILE A 200 15.64 7.73 -14.16
N ARG A 201 14.60 8.23 -14.83
CA ARG A 201 14.65 8.49 -16.29
C ARG A 201 15.62 9.64 -16.58
N LYS A 202 16.47 9.46 -17.60
CA LYS A 202 17.45 10.45 -18.07
C LYS A 202 17.11 10.94 -19.47
N SER A 203 17.65 12.07 -19.88
CA SER A 203 17.52 12.59 -21.24
C SER A 203 18.47 11.90 -22.23
N THR A 204 19.66 11.47 -21.76
CA THR A 204 20.73 10.82 -22.55
C THR A 204 21.52 9.84 -21.68
N GLY A 205 22.44 9.06 -22.27
CA GLY A 205 23.37 8.18 -21.51
C GLY A 205 22.99 6.70 -21.40
N GLY A 206 22.01 6.24 -22.20
CA GLY A 206 21.60 4.83 -22.24
C GLY A 206 20.93 4.33 -20.95
N ILE A 207 20.75 3.01 -20.86
CA ILE A 207 20.23 2.36 -19.65
C ILE A 207 21.43 1.92 -18.81
N GLN A 208 21.53 2.45 -17.60
CA GLN A 208 22.50 2.06 -16.60
C GLN A 208 21.76 1.33 -15.48
N VAL A 209 22.20 0.12 -15.15
CA VAL A 209 21.62 -0.67 -14.05
C VAL A 209 22.71 -0.86 -13.01
N ILE A 210 22.44 -0.42 -11.79
CA ILE A 210 23.30 -0.61 -10.62
C ILE A 210 22.57 -1.55 -9.67
N VAL A 211 23.20 -2.67 -9.33
CA VAL A 211 22.61 -3.71 -8.48
C VAL A 211 23.36 -3.79 -7.15
N PHE A 212 22.68 -3.42 -6.08
CA PHE A 212 23.08 -3.59 -4.68
C PHE A 212 22.31 -4.78 -4.08
N GLY A 213 22.55 -5.98 -4.61
CA GLY A 213 21.80 -7.19 -4.26
C GLY A 213 21.83 -8.23 -5.39
N LYS A 214 20.68 -8.85 -5.69
CA LYS A 214 20.56 -9.81 -6.81
C LYS A 214 19.23 -9.68 -7.55
N ILE A 215 19.26 -10.01 -8.83
CA ILE A 215 18.07 -10.23 -9.64
C ILE A 215 17.79 -11.74 -9.61
N VAL A 216 16.62 -12.15 -9.15
CA VAL A 216 16.36 -13.56 -8.79
C VAL A 216 16.08 -14.42 -10.03
N ASP A 217 15.46 -13.85 -11.04
CA ASP A 217 14.90 -14.51 -12.23
C ASP A 217 15.42 -13.89 -13.55
N GLY A 218 16.54 -13.17 -13.50
CA GLY A 218 17.06 -12.50 -14.69
C GLY A 218 18.44 -11.88 -14.50
N SER A 219 18.95 -11.27 -15.57
CA SER A 219 20.22 -10.57 -15.60
C SER A 219 20.04 -9.06 -15.80
N VAL A 220 21.12 -8.30 -15.59
CA VAL A 220 21.17 -6.87 -15.92
C VAL A 220 20.82 -6.59 -17.39
N ARG A 221 21.13 -7.53 -18.30
CA ARG A 221 20.80 -7.40 -19.72
C ARG A 221 19.29 -7.53 -19.96
N ASP A 222 18.63 -8.43 -19.23
CA ASP A 222 17.19 -8.64 -19.32
C ASP A 222 16.43 -7.42 -18.79
N VAL A 223 16.92 -6.81 -17.71
CA VAL A 223 16.41 -5.53 -17.20
C VAL A 223 16.50 -4.42 -18.25
N ALA A 224 17.66 -4.30 -18.90
CA ALA A 224 17.85 -3.30 -19.95
C ALA A 224 16.96 -3.57 -21.19
N LYS A 225 16.73 -4.85 -21.53
CA LYS A 225 15.82 -5.24 -22.62
C LYS A 225 14.38 -4.90 -22.28
N LEU A 226 13.91 -5.30 -21.10
CA LEU A 226 12.58 -5.00 -20.59
C LEU A 226 12.29 -3.49 -20.61
N LEU A 227 13.22 -2.67 -20.16
CA LEU A 227 13.08 -1.20 -20.22
C LEU A 227 13.01 -0.67 -21.65
N LYS A 228 13.78 -1.22 -22.60
CA LYS A 228 13.71 -0.86 -24.02
C LYS A 228 12.37 -1.25 -24.64
N ASP A 229 11.84 -2.42 -24.29
CA ASP A 229 10.53 -2.90 -24.75
C ASP A 229 9.43 -1.93 -24.28
N TYR A 230 9.60 -1.36 -23.08
CA TYR A 230 8.78 -0.27 -22.54
C TYR A 230 9.11 1.13 -23.08
N ARG A 231 9.94 1.24 -24.13
CA ARG A 231 10.40 2.49 -24.77
C ARG A 231 11.17 3.44 -23.84
N ILE A 232 11.78 2.90 -22.80
CA ILE A 232 12.68 3.63 -21.90
C ILE A 232 14.11 3.39 -22.37
N HIS A 233 14.65 4.31 -23.15
CA HIS A 233 15.99 4.18 -23.73
C HIS A 233 17.11 4.80 -22.87
N HIS A 234 16.74 5.68 -21.94
CA HIS A 234 17.67 6.44 -21.10
C HIS A 234 17.18 6.44 -19.65
N ALA A 235 17.84 5.67 -18.77
CA ALA A 235 17.46 5.56 -17.37
C ALA A 235 18.62 5.06 -16.50
N LEU A 236 18.68 5.50 -15.25
CA LEU A 236 19.46 4.88 -14.19
C LEU A 236 18.51 4.04 -13.32
N VAL A 237 18.75 2.74 -13.28
CA VAL A 237 18.02 1.78 -12.46
C VAL A 237 18.91 1.43 -11.28
N LYS A 238 18.44 1.67 -10.06
CA LYS A 238 19.11 1.19 -8.85
C LYS A 238 18.26 0.09 -8.24
N ILE A 239 18.85 -1.08 -8.07
CA ILE A 239 18.23 -2.25 -7.47
C ILE A 239 18.89 -2.47 -6.12
N TYR A 240 18.11 -2.57 -5.06
CA TYR A 240 18.59 -2.88 -3.71
C TYR A 240 17.93 -4.18 -3.26
N GLY A 241 18.69 -5.13 -2.69
CA GLY A 241 18.14 -6.40 -2.20
C GLY A 241 17.83 -7.43 -3.30
N GLU A 242 16.91 -8.35 -3.02
CA GLU A 242 16.49 -9.40 -3.96
C GLU A 242 15.24 -8.94 -4.72
N VAL A 243 15.33 -8.85 -6.04
CA VAL A 243 14.27 -8.29 -6.89
C VAL A 243 14.05 -9.20 -8.10
N SER A 244 12.81 -9.41 -8.52
CA SER A 244 12.49 -10.11 -9.77
C SER A 244 12.34 -9.17 -10.98
N LEU A 245 12.31 -9.69 -12.19
CA LEU A 245 12.00 -8.90 -13.39
C LEU A 245 10.59 -8.30 -13.29
N ASP A 246 9.63 -9.03 -12.70
CA ASP A 246 8.26 -8.55 -12.44
C ASP A 246 8.24 -7.35 -11.47
N ASP A 247 9.09 -7.34 -10.44
CA ASP A 247 9.22 -6.21 -9.51
C ASP A 247 9.73 -4.95 -10.23
N ILE A 248 10.65 -5.12 -11.19
CA ILE A 248 11.22 -4.05 -12.01
C ILE A 248 10.18 -3.53 -13.00
N GLU A 249 9.47 -4.43 -13.67
CA GLU A 249 8.37 -4.09 -14.57
C GLU A 249 7.30 -3.29 -13.84
N SER A 250 6.90 -3.75 -12.66
CA SER A 250 5.92 -3.05 -11.83
C SER A 250 6.37 -1.65 -11.46
N SER A 251 7.66 -1.46 -11.18
CA SER A 251 8.27 -0.16 -10.89
C SER A 251 8.24 0.82 -12.07
N ILE A 252 8.08 0.34 -13.31
CA ILE A 252 7.87 1.19 -14.51
C ILE A 252 6.47 1.80 -14.51
N PHE A 253 5.46 1.03 -14.09
CA PHE A 253 4.05 1.40 -14.17
C PHE A 253 3.54 2.18 -12.95
N GLY A 254 4.28 2.20 -11.85
CA GLY A 254 4.00 2.97 -10.63
C GLY A 254 4.48 2.24 -9.37
N SER A 255 4.43 2.89 -8.21
CA SER A 255 4.85 2.25 -6.95
C SER A 255 3.87 1.14 -6.56
N ILE A 256 4.33 -0.13 -6.55
CA ILE A 256 3.68 -1.18 -5.76
C ILE A 256 3.63 -0.70 -4.32
N ILE A 257 2.47 -0.84 -3.69
CA ILE A 257 2.35 -0.59 -2.26
C ILE A 257 2.57 -1.92 -1.54
N HIS A 258 3.64 -2.00 -0.76
CA HIS A 258 3.88 -3.14 0.12
C HIS A 258 3.16 -2.94 1.44
N LYS A 259 2.42 -3.96 1.88
CA LYS A 259 1.74 -4.00 3.16
C LYS A 259 2.23 -5.17 4.00
N PRO A 260 2.76 -4.95 5.21
CA PRO A 260 2.99 -6.01 6.16
C PRO A 260 1.69 -6.79 6.38
N ALA A 261 1.78 -8.12 6.36
CA ALA A 261 0.60 -8.97 6.46
C ALA A 261 0.81 -10.14 7.43
N ILE A 262 -0.29 -10.57 8.06
CA ILE A 262 -0.40 -11.83 8.80
C ILE A 262 -1.56 -12.61 8.19
N ILE A 263 -1.37 -13.91 8.00
CA ILE A 263 -2.42 -14.82 7.52
C ILE A 263 -2.90 -15.67 8.69
N LEU A 264 -4.21 -15.68 8.89
CA LEU A 264 -4.90 -16.45 9.90
C LEU A 264 -5.69 -17.58 9.24
N VAL A 265 -5.38 -18.82 9.59
CA VAL A 265 -6.17 -20.00 9.19
C VAL A 265 -7.19 -20.27 10.29
N ASN A 266 -8.41 -19.79 10.09
CA ASN A 266 -9.49 -19.88 11.06
C ASN A 266 -10.22 -21.23 11.01
N LYS A 267 -11.05 -21.50 12.03
CA LYS A 267 -11.76 -22.77 12.24
C LYS A 267 -10.81 -23.97 12.40
N SER A 268 -9.62 -23.72 12.95
CA SER A 268 -8.62 -24.78 13.21
C SER A 268 -9.13 -25.87 14.15
N ASP A 269 -10.12 -25.55 14.99
CA ASP A 269 -10.78 -26.49 15.91
C ASP A 269 -11.58 -27.60 15.23
N LYS A 270 -11.91 -27.44 13.94
CA LYS A 270 -12.66 -28.41 13.14
C LYS A 270 -11.76 -29.34 12.32
N LEU A 271 -10.45 -29.15 12.38
CA LEU A 271 -9.49 -29.87 11.54
C LEU A 271 -8.60 -30.77 12.40
N PRO A 272 -8.27 -31.98 11.93
CA PRO A 272 -7.21 -32.79 12.51
C PRO A 272 -5.87 -32.05 12.46
N GLN A 273 -5.00 -32.29 13.46
CA GLN A 273 -3.71 -31.58 13.56
C GLN A 273 -2.82 -31.79 12.33
N GLU A 274 -2.83 -32.97 11.71
CA GLU A 274 -2.05 -33.27 10.50
C GLU A 274 -2.53 -32.44 9.30
N VAL A 275 -3.84 -32.37 9.10
CA VAL A 275 -4.46 -31.55 8.04
C VAL A 275 -4.12 -30.08 8.24
N LEU A 276 -4.22 -29.60 9.48
CA LEU A 276 -3.89 -28.21 9.82
C LEU A 276 -2.41 -27.89 9.54
N LYS A 277 -1.49 -28.78 9.89
CA LYS A 277 -0.05 -28.63 9.59
C LYS A 277 0.19 -28.57 8.08
N ASN A 278 -0.47 -29.41 7.29
CA ASN A 278 -0.36 -29.41 5.84
C ASN A 278 -0.87 -28.10 5.23
N ILE A 279 -2.05 -27.63 5.66
CA ILE A 279 -2.61 -26.34 5.22
C ILE A 279 -1.65 -25.19 5.54
N VAL A 280 -1.15 -25.11 6.77
CA VAL A 280 -0.22 -24.04 7.17
C VAL A 280 1.05 -24.08 6.33
N LYS A 281 1.61 -25.28 6.08
CA LYS A 281 2.80 -25.45 5.25
C LYS A 281 2.56 -25.02 3.80
N GLU A 282 1.42 -25.38 3.22
CA GLU A 282 1.08 -25.05 1.84
C GLU A 282 0.81 -23.55 1.66
N VAL A 283 0.08 -22.94 2.61
CA VAL A 283 -0.11 -21.48 2.67
C VAL A 283 1.24 -20.79 2.79
N GLN A 284 2.11 -21.25 3.70
CA GLN A 284 3.44 -20.68 3.91
C GLN A 284 4.33 -20.78 2.66
N ASN A 285 4.26 -21.88 1.92
CA ASN A 285 4.98 -22.04 0.66
C ASN A 285 4.51 -21.04 -0.40
N THR A 286 3.20 -20.77 -0.43
CA THR A 286 2.60 -19.83 -1.39
C THR A 286 3.04 -18.39 -1.13
N VAL A 287 3.14 -17.98 0.14
CA VAL A 287 3.47 -16.59 0.52
C VAL A 287 4.92 -16.40 0.95
N GLY A 288 5.74 -17.45 0.96
CA GLY A 288 7.13 -17.41 1.43
C GLY A 288 7.29 -17.11 2.93
N SER A 289 8.51 -17.20 3.45
CA SER A 289 8.82 -17.10 4.89
C SER A 289 8.61 -15.72 5.53
N HIS A 290 8.40 -14.68 4.72
CA HIS A 290 8.27 -13.30 5.17
C HIS A 290 6.87 -12.90 5.66
N VAL A 291 5.87 -13.77 5.50
CA VAL A 291 4.50 -13.57 5.98
C VAL A 291 4.20 -14.65 7.01
N SER A 292 3.78 -14.24 8.21
CA SER A 292 3.44 -15.18 9.27
C SER A 292 2.08 -15.83 9.02
N VAL A 293 2.03 -17.17 9.07
CA VAL A 293 0.80 -17.96 8.92
C VAL A 293 0.46 -18.62 10.26
N ILE A 294 -0.74 -18.37 10.77
CA ILE A 294 -1.12 -18.76 12.13
C ILE A 294 -2.48 -19.45 12.12
N PRO A 295 -2.57 -20.70 12.60
CA PRO A 295 -3.85 -21.35 12.81
C PRO A 295 -4.54 -20.81 14.07
N ILE A 296 -5.80 -20.40 13.93
CA ILE A 296 -6.61 -19.85 15.02
C ILE A 296 -8.00 -20.49 15.06
N SER A 297 -8.63 -20.42 16.23
CA SER A 297 -10.06 -20.68 16.38
C SER A 297 -10.70 -19.51 17.09
N ALA A 298 -11.49 -18.72 16.35
CA ALA A 298 -12.29 -17.63 16.93
C ALA A 298 -13.36 -18.14 17.91
N ILE A 299 -13.74 -19.43 17.84
CA ILE A 299 -14.75 -20.04 18.71
C ILE A 299 -14.11 -20.56 20.00
N LYS A 300 -13.02 -21.34 19.88
CA LYS A 300 -12.36 -21.98 21.04
C LYS A 300 -11.31 -21.13 21.73
N ASN A 301 -11.20 -19.84 21.38
CA ASN A 301 -10.24 -18.91 21.97
C ASN A 301 -8.77 -19.38 21.83
N VAL A 302 -8.40 -19.94 20.68
CA VAL A 302 -7.06 -20.49 20.46
C VAL A 302 -6.20 -19.49 19.66
N ASN A 303 -4.98 -19.23 20.15
CA ASN A 303 -3.88 -18.50 19.47
C ASN A 303 -4.09 -17.01 19.11
N TYR A 304 -5.21 -16.36 19.47
CA TYR A 304 -5.39 -14.94 19.16
C TYR A 304 -4.64 -13.98 20.12
N ASN A 305 -4.30 -14.41 21.35
CA ASN A 305 -3.57 -13.59 22.32
C ASN A 305 -2.19 -13.15 21.81
N MET A 306 -1.59 -13.93 20.91
CA MET A 306 -0.28 -13.61 20.31
C MET A 306 -0.39 -12.54 19.21
N LEU A 307 -1.60 -12.27 18.69
CA LEU A 307 -1.79 -11.37 17.56
C LEU A 307 -1.32 -9.95 17.85
N GLY A 308 -1.57 -9.43 19.06
CA GLY A 308 -1.08 -8.11 19.47
C GLY A 308 0.45 -8.02 19.44
N LYS A 309 1.14 -8.99 20.03
CA LYS A 309 2.61 -9.08 20.02
C LYS A 309 3.17 -9.22 18.61
N LEU A 310 2.51 -10.00 17.76
CA LEU A 310 2.91 -10.18 16.37
C LEU A 310 2.73 -8.91 15.55
N LEU A 311 1.62 -8.19 15.72
CA LEU A 311 1.40 -6.90 15.06
C LEU A 311 2.40 -5.85 15.54
N PHE A 312 2.66 -5.80 16.84
CA PHE A 312 3.65 -4.92 17.45
C PHE A 312 5.04 -5.10 16.80
N ASN A 313 5.49 -6.36 16.70
CA ASN A 313 6.77 -6.71 16.08
C ASN A 313 6.76 -6.50 14.56
N LEU A 314 5.68 -6.88 13.87
CA LEU A 314 5.58 -6.78 12.40
C LEU A 314 5.67 -5.33 11.92
N LEU A 315 5.06 -4.42 12.69
CA LEU A 315 5.03 -2.99 12.40
C LEU A 315 6.27 -2.25 12.93
N ASP A 316 7.20 -2.97 13.56
CA ASP A 316 8.39 -2.44 14.21
C ASP A 316 8.03 -1.28 15.16
N LEU A 317 7.02 -1.48 16.02
CA LEU A 317 6.54 -0.45 16.94
C LEU A 317 7.43 -0.34 18.19
N VAL A 318 7.50 0.86 18.74
CA VAL A 318 8.11 1.17 20.03
C VAL A 318 7.19 2.09 20.82
N ARG A 319 7.09 1.88 22.12
CA ARG A 319 6.35 2.73 23.06
C ARG A 319 7.32 3.62 23.80
N VAL A 320 7.00 4.90 23.83
CA VAL A 320 7.77 5.91 24.55
C VAL A 320 6.82 6.62 25.50
N TYR A 321 7.13 6.59 26.78
CA TYR A 321 6.35 7.23 27.83
C TYR A 321 6.82 8.67 27.99
N THR A 322 5.89 9.60 28.00
CA THR A 322 6.22 11.01 28.20
C THR A 322 6.18 11.37 29.68
N LYS A 323 6.99 12.34 30.07
CA LYS A 323 7.08 12.85 31.42
C LYS A 323 7.13 14.38 31.37
N GLN A 324 6.32 15.06 32.17
CA GLN A 324 6.38 16.52 32.23
C GLN A 324 7.59 16.99 33.05
N PRO A 325 8.24 18.11 32.68
CA PRO A 325 9.32 18.67 33.47
C PRO A 325 8.91 18.94 34.92
N GLY A 326 9.58 18.28 35.87
CA GLY A 326 9.33 18.45 37.31
C GLY A 326 8.36 17.44 37.92
N GLU A 327 7.64 16.65 37.11
CA GLU A 327 6.90 15.50 37.63
C GLU A 327 7.84 14.34 37.94
N ASN A 328 7.38 13.39 38.77
CA ASN A 328 8.15 12.18 39.08
C ASN A 328 7.66 10.95 38.32
N LYS A 329 6.39 10.92 37.92
CA LYS A 329 5.77 9.77 37.26
C LYS A 329 5.61 10.04 35.76
N PRO A 330 5.89 9.06 34.89
CA PRO A 330 5.56 9.17 33.48
C PRO A 330 4.04 9.04 33.26
N SER A 331 3.59 9.47 32.08
CA SER A 331 2.25 9.18 31.56
C SER A 331 1.99 7.68 31.54
N LEU A 332 0.76 7.28 31.87
CA LEU A 332 0.31 5.89 31.75
C LEU A 332 0.06 5.49 30.29
N GLU A 333 -0.26 6.45 29.43
CA GLU A 333 -0.45 6.22 28.00
C GLU A 333 0.85 6.54 27.25
N PRO A 334 1.45 5.57 26.54
CA PRO A 334 2.65 5.81 25.76
C PRO A 334 2.34 6.47 24.41
N LEU A 335 3.33 7.16 23.88
CA LEU A 335 3.41 7.50 22.47
C LEU A 335 3.94 6.30 21.68
N VAL A 336 3.18 5.87 20.69
CA VAL A 336 3.60 4.78 19.79
C VAL A 336 4.32 5.32 18.58
N LEU A 337 5.56 4.87 18.36
CA LEU A 337 6.42 5.28 17.24
C LEU A 337 6.92 4.04 16.49
N ARG A 338 7.61 4.24 15.37
CA ARG A 338 8.32 3.16 14.66
C ARG A 338 9.77 3.09 15.12
N LYS A 339 10.35 1.90 15.11
CA LYS A 339 11.76 1.66 15.42
C LYS A 339 12.66 2.55 14.54
N GLY A 340 13.66 3.16 15.16
CA GLY A 340 14.51 4.17 14.52
C GLY A 340 13.98 5.60 14.67
N ALA A 341 12.81 5.78 15.30
CA ALA A 341 12.36 7.11 15.71
C ALA A 341 13.36 7.78 16.64
N THR A 342 13.37 9.09 16.59
CA THR A 342 14.27 9.96 17.35
C THR A 342 13.50 10.74 18.40
N VAL A 343 14.24 11.34 19.34
CA VAL A 343 13.67 12.29 20.32
C VAL A 343 12.91 13.42 19.63
N LEU A 344 13.33 13.85 18.44
CA LEU A 344 12.62 14.89 17.69
C LEU A 344 11.23 14.41 17.22
N ASP A 345 11.13 13.16 16.74
CA ASP A 345 9.86 12.57 16.32
C ASP A 345 8.90 12.42 17.52
N VAL A 346 9.44 12.14 18.72
CA VAL A 346 8.67 12.14 19.97
C VAL A 346 8.13 13.55 20.26
N ALA A 347 8.98 14.58 20.18
CA ALA A 347 8.57 15.96 20.44
C ALA A 347 7.49 16.44 19.47
N GLU A 348 7.63 16.13 18.18
CA GLU A 348 6.62 16.43 17.15
C GLU A 348 5.29 15.76 17.45
N LYS A 349 5.33 14.49 17.90
CA LYS A 349 4.12 13.72 18.24
C LYS A 349 3.40 14.22 19.49
N ILE A 350 4.11 14.88 20.41
CA ILE A 350 3.48 15.59 21.54
C ILE A 350 2.83 16.88 21.02
N HIS A 351 3.63 17.76 20.39
CA HIS A 351 3.14 19.03 19.84
C HIS A 351 4.20 19.66 18.92
N SER A 352 3.79 20.21 17.77
CA SER A 352 4.70 20.84 16.78
C SER A 352 5.66 21.88 17.38
N LYS A 353 5.16 22.79 18.23
CA LYS A 353 5.98 23.79 18.95
C LYS A 353 7.15 23.21 19.77
N LEU A 354 7.02 22.01 20.35
CA LEU A 354 8.11 21.38 21.11
C LEU A 354 9.26 20.93 20.21
N CYS A 355 8.95 20.55 18.97
CA CYS A 355 9.93 20.22 17.94
C CYS A 355 10.69 21.48 17.49
N GLU A 356 9.97 22.58 17.21
CA GLU A 356 10.55 23.85 16.76
C GLU A 356 11.48 24.46 17.81
N ASN A 357 11.06 24.45 19.08
CA ASN A 357 11.80 25.07 20.18
C ASN A 357 12.68 24.07 20.95
N PHE A 358 12.96 22.89 20.40
CA PHE A 358 13.69 21.83 21.09
C PHE A 358 15.06 22.30 21.61
N LYS A 359 15.35 22.07 22.90
CA LYS A 359 16.64 22.37 23.53
C LYS A 359 17.43 21.10 23.85
N TYR A 360 16.81 20.16 24.57
CA TYR A 360 17.31 18.83 24.87
C TYR A 360 16.17 17.96 25.40
N ALA A 361 16.40 16.67 25.55
CA ALA A 361 15.52 15.81 26.34
C ALA A 361 16.32 15.10 27.42
N LYS A 362 15.63 14.70 28.50
CA LYS A 362 16.14 13.71 29.45
C LYS A 362 15.46 12.38 29.16
N ILE A 363 16.23 11.30 29.20
CA ILE A 363 15.74 9.97 28.91
C ILE A 363 16.05 8.99 30.05
N TRP A 364 15.11 8.10 30.32
CA TRP A 364 15.26 6.96 31.23
C TRP A 364 14.80 5.73 30.48
N GLY A 365 15.53 4.62 30.57
CA GLY A 365 15.13 3.37 29.91
C GLY A 365 16.24 2.76 29.08
N PRO A 366 15.90 1.77 28.23
CA PRO A 366 16.86 0.97 27.49
C PRO A 366 17.81 1.73 26.56
N SER A 367 17.40 2.89 26.02
CA SER A 367 18.29 3.68 25.15
C SER A 367 19.22 4.63 25.92
N ALA A 368 19.00 4.80 27.23
CA ALA A 368 19.80 5.67 28.09
C ALA A 368 21.01 4.92 28.65
N LYS A 369 22.18 5.56 28.67
CA LYS A 369 23.38 5.05 29.35
C LYS A 369 23.25 5.10 30.87
N TYR A 370 22.52 6.09 31.38
CA TYR A 370 22.20 6.25 32.78
C TYR A 370 20.84 6.95 32.95
N PRO A 371 20.13 6.74 34.07
CA PRO A 371 18.84 7.37 34.33
C PRO A 371 18.89 8.91 34.23
N GLY A 372 18.07 9.49 33.37
CA GLY A 372 17.99 10.94 33.17
C GLY A 372 19.11 11.51 32.29
N GLU A 373 19.74 10.67 31.45
CA GLU A 373 20.73 11.10 30.48
C GLU A 373 20.18 12.24 29.62
N ARG A 374 20.98 13.30 29.46
CA ARG A 374 20.63 14.42 28.59
C ARG A 374 21.02 14.09 27.15
N VAL A 375 20.02 14.00 26.29
CA VAL A 375 20.18 13.62 24.88
C VAL A 375 19.76 14.74 23.93
N GLY A 376 20.35 14.70 22.73
CA GLY A 376 20.00 15.60 21.63
C GLY A 376 18.85 15.08 20.77
N LYS A 377 18.43 15.89 19.81
CA LYS A 377 17.28 15.61 18.91
C LYS A 377 17.40 14.31 18.10
N ASN A 378 18.61 13.89 17.73
CA ASN A 378 18.86 12.73 16.87
C ASN A 378 19.02 11.42 17.65
N HIS A 379 18.91 11.45 18.98
CA HIS A 379 18.99 10.24 19.79
C HIS A 379 17.84 9.30 19.44
N VAL A 380 18.16 8.04 19.15
CA VAL A 380 17.17 7.03 18.74
C VAL A 380 16.54 6.42 19.98
N VAL A 381 15.22 6.41 20.01
CA VAL A 381 14.43 5.90 21.14
C VAL A 381 14.14 4.41 20.99
N MET A 382 13.98 3.73 22.12
CA MET A 382 13.68 2.30 22.24
C MET A 382 12.34 2.07 22.94
N ASP A 383 11.76 0.88 22.75
CA ASP A 383 10.54 0.49 23.46
C ASP A 383 10.78 0.50 24.96
N GLY A 384 9.90 1.17 25.71
CA GLY A 384 10.01 1.31 27.16
C GLY A 384 10.72 2.58 27.63
N ASP A 385 11.24 3.42 26.73
CA ASP A 385 11.88 4.67 27.13
C ASP A 385 10.88 5.66 27.73
N ILE A 386 11.32 6.39 28.75
CA ILE A 386 10.63 7.53 29.34
C ILE A 386 11.38 8.79 28.91
N ILE A 387 10.66 9.79 28.38
CA ILE A 387 11.26 11.01 27.84
C ILE A 387 10.60 12.25 28.43
N GLU A 388 11.46 13.18 28.87
CA GLU A 388 11.10 14.52 29.32
C GLU A 388 11.72 15.54 28.35
N VAL A 389 10.88 16.20 27.55
CA VAL A 389 11.33 17.15 26.52
C VAL A 389 11.44 18.56 27.13
N HIS A 390 12.58 19.22 26.90
CA HIS A 390 12.80 20.61 27.30
C HIS A 390 12.88 21.50 26.06
N ALA A 391 11.96 22.45 25.96
CA ALA A 391 11.93 23.45 24.90
C ALA A 391 12.40 24.81 25.42
N LYS A 392 12.88 25.67 24.52
CA LYS A 392 13.08 27.10 24.79
C LYS A 392 11.71 27.75 24.96
N ILE A 393 11.59 28.60 25.98
CA ILE A 393 10.40 29.41 26.25
C ILE A 393 10.25 30.46 25.15
#